data_AF-H3RJX0-F1
#
_entry.id   AF-H3RJX0-F1
#
_cell.length_a   1.000
_cell.length_b   1.000
_cell.length_c   1.000
_cell.angle_alpha   90.00
_cell.angle_beta   90.00
_cell.angle_gamma   90.00
#
_symmetry.space_group_name_H-M   'P 1'
#
loop_
_entity.id
_entity.type
_entity.pdbx_description
1 polymer ?
#
loop_
_entity_poly.entity_id
_entity_poly.type
_entity_poly.pdbx_seq_one_letter_code
_entity_poly.pdbx_strand_id
1 'polypeptide(L)'
;MTAPLLIAQTPDVQLHLLPQMANRHGLITGATGTGKTVTLQKLAESFSSIGVPVFMADVKGDLTGVAMAGQSSEKLQARLASIGVADWQPQRNPVVLWDIFAEKGHPVRATVSDLGPLMLARLLNLNEVQSGVLQIIFRIADDQGLLLLDFKDLRAMTQ
;
A
#
# COMPACT_ATOMS: atom_id res chain seq x y z
N MET A 1 1.13 22.23 -16.29
CA MET A 1 1.32 20.77 -16.47
C MET A 1 2.25 20.29 -15.38
N THR A 2 1.94 19.20 -14.68
CA THR A 2 2.81 18.63 -13.64
C THR A 2 4.12 18.16 -14.26
N ALA A 3 5.25 18.45 -13.62
CA ALA A 3 6.56 18.06 -14.12
C ALA A 3 6.69 16.51 -14.21
N PRO A 4 7.34 15.96 -15.25
CA PRO A 4 7.67 14.55 -15.31
C PRO A 4 8.50 14.10 -14.11
N LEU A 5 8.22 12.91 -13.57
CA LEU A 5 8.92 12.35 -12.42
C LEU A 5 10.12 11.54 -12.89
N LEU A 6 11.34 11.91 -12.52
CA LEU A 6 12.53 11.11 -12.80
C LEU A 6 12.54 9.85 -11.90
N ILE A 7 12.36 8.67 -12.51
CA ILE A 7 12.27 7.40 -11.77
C ILE A 7 13.56 6.57 -11.89
N ALA A 8 14.28 6.67 -13.00
CA ALA A 8 15.53 5.97 -13.20
C ALA A 8 16.48 6.75 -14.13
N GLN A 9 17.78 6.53 -13.97
CA GLN A 9 18.78 7.11 -14.85
C GLN A 9 20.04 6.25 -14.97
N THR A 10 20.73 6.42 -16.09
CA THR A 10 22.13 6.07 -16.34
C THR A 10 22.87 7.36 -16.73
N PRO A 11 24.21 7.33 -16.90
CA PRO A 11 24.93 8.50 -17.41
C PRO A 11 24.42 9.02 -18.76
N ASP A 12 23.86 8.13 -19.59
CA ASP A 12 23.44 8.46 -20.96
C ASP A 12 21.93 8.67 -21.11
N VAL A 13 21.11 8.11 -20.21
CA VAL A 13 19.65 8.06 -20.38
C VAL A 13 18.93 8.35 -19.06
N GLN A 14 17.95 9.25 -19.13
CA GLN A 14 17.01 9.51 -18.04
C GLN A 14 15.61 9.00 -18.40
N LEU A 15 15.00 8.26 -17.48
CA LEU A 15 13.65 7.71 -17.62
C LEU A 15 12.69 8.45 -16.70
N HIS A 16 11.73 9.12 -17.33
CA HIS A 16 10.71 9.90 -16.64
C HIS A 16 9.35 9.22 -16.74
N LEU A 17 8.59 9.24 -15.64
CA LEU A 17 7.19 8.88 -15.59
C LEU A 17 6.35 10.14 -15.71
N LEU A 18 5.42 10.15 -16.67
CA LEU A 18 4.45 11.23 -16.80
C LEU A 18 3.35 11.06 -15.75
N PRO A 19 3.14 12.02 -14.81
CA PRO A 19 2.15 11.87 -13.74
C PRO A 19 0.74 11.54 -14.24
N GLN A 20 0.34 12.14 -15.37
CA GLN A 20 -0.98 11.91 -15.97
C GLN A 20 -1.19 10.48 -16.49
N MET A 21 -0.10 9.74 -16.74
CA MET A 21 -0.14 8.37 -17.23
C MET A 21 0.01 7.33 -16.11
N ALA A 22 0.26 7.77 -14.87
CA ALA A 22 0.42 6.91 -13.69
C ALA A 22 -0.92 6.33 -13.16
N ASN A 23 -2.04 6.64 -13.81
CA ASN A 23 -3.35 6.04 -13.54
C ASN A 23 -3.53 4.66 -14.17
N ARG A 24 -2.51 4.13 -14.87
CA ARG A 24 -2.48 2.77 -15.41
C ARG A 24 -1.77 1.82 -14.45
N HIS A 25 -2.24 0.58 -14.40
CA HIS A 25 -1.56 -0.47 -13.64
C HIS A 25 -0.16 -0.75 -14.21
N GLY A 26 0.79 -0.97 -13.31
CA GLY A 26 2.16 -1.34 -13.64
C GLY A 26 2.60 -2.57 -12.85
N LEU A 27 3.67 -3.23 -13.33
CA LEU A 27 4.25 -4.42 -12.70
C LEU A 27 5.75 -4.19 -12.47
N ILE A 28 6.19 -4.31 -11.22
CA ILE A 28 7.60 -4.34 -10.86
C ILE A 28 7.94 -5.78 -10.49
N THR A 29 8.78 -6.42 -11.30
CA THR A 29 9.22 -7.80 -11.11
C THR A 29 10.74 -7.89 -11.09
N GLY A 30 11.27 -8.94 -10.46
CA GLY A 30 12.71 -9.16 -10.32
C GLY A 30 13.04 -10.13 -9.18
N ALA A 31 14.23 -10.71 -9.21
CA ALA A 31 14.71 -11.60 -8.13
C ALA A 31 14.97 -10.83 -6.82
N THR A 32 15.22 -11.54 -5.71
CA THR A 32 15.64 -10.91 -4.45
C THR A 32 16.94 -10.14 -4.66
N GLY A 33 17.05 -8.94 -4.06
CA GLY A 33 18.25 -8.10 -4.18
C GLY A 33 18.36 -7.27 -5.47
N THR A 34 17.41 -7.38 -6.40
CA THR A 34 17.43 -6.63 -7.68
C THR A 34 16.89 -5.20 -7.60
N GLY A 35 16.58 -4.71 -6.39
CA GLY A 35 16.17 -3.32 -6.17
C GLY A 35 14.65 -3.05 -6.23
N LYS A 36 13.79 -4.08 -6.29
CA LYS A 36 12.32 -3.91 -6.27
C LYS A 36 11.82 -2.94 -5.19
N THR A 37 12.30 -3.12 -3.95
CA THR A 37 11.94 -2.28 -2.80
C THR A 37 12.38 -0.83 -3.02
N VAL A 38 13.63 -0.62 -3.48
CA VAL A 38 14.17 0.72 -3.77
C VAL A 38 13.37 1.41 -4.88
N THR A 39 12.98 0.67 -5.92
CA THR A 39 12.13 1.21 -7.00
C THR A 39 10.74 1.61 -6.49
N LEU A 40 10.11 0.78 -5.64
CA LEU A 40 8.82 1.11 -5.03
C LEU A 40 8.91 2.34 -4.14
N GLN A 41 9.94 2.42 -3.29
CA GLN A 41 10.20 3.58 -2.44
C GLN A 41 10.37 4.84 -3.31
N LYS A 42 11.23 4.80 -4.34
CA LYS A 42 11.44 5.95 -5.22
C LYS A 42 10.16 6.42 -5.90
N LEU A 43 9.30 5.50 -6.35
CA LEU A 43 7.99 5.84 -6.91
C LEU A 43 7.09 6.50 -5.86
N ALA A 44 7.01 5.92 -4.66
CA ALA A 44 6.19 6.46 -3.58
C ALA A 44 6.63 7.88 -3.17
N GLU A 45 7.93 8.10 -3.03
CA GLU A 45 8.53 9.42 -2.78
C GLU A 45 8.20 10.42 -3.90
N SER A 46 8.34 9.98 -5.16
CA SER A 46 8.09 10.83 -6.31
C SER A 46 6.63 11.26 -6.40
N PHE A 47 5.68 10.35 -6.13
CA PHE A 47 4.26 10.69 -6.06
C PHE A 47 3.92 11.57 -4.86
N SER A 48 4.46 11.27 -3.68
CA SER A 48 4.26 12.06 -2.46
C SER A 48 4.77 13.50 -2.65
N SER A 49 5.92 13.69 -3.31
CA SER A 49 6.50 15.02 -3.56
C SER A 49 5.64 15.93 -4.45
N ILE A 50 4.74 15.36 -5.26
CA ILE A 50 3.75 16.12 -6.05
C ILE A 50 2.35 16.15 -5.40
N GLY A 51 2.24 15.72 -4.15
CA GLY A 51 0.99 15.72 -3.37
C GLY A 51 0.03 14.56 -3.68
N VAL A 52 0.49 13.52 -4.38
CA VAL A 52 -0.33 12.31 -4.63
C VAL A 52 -0.18 11.35 -3.45
N PRO A 53 -1.27 11.00 -2.75
CA PRO A 53 -1.22 10.04 -1.66
C PRO A 53 -0.92 8.63 -2.20
N VAL A 54 -0.02 7.92 -1.52
CA VAL A 54 0.39 6.57 -1.90
C VAL A 54 0.04 5.61 -0.77
N PHE A 55 -0.74 4.58 -1.09
CA PHE A 55 -1.03 3.48 -0.18
C PHE A 55 -0.21 2.25 -0.59
N MET A 56 0.50 1.64 0.36
CA MET A 56 1.34 0.46 0.12
C MET A 56 1.16 -0.55 1.24
N ALA A 57 1.08 -1.82 0.88
CA ALA A 57 1.15 -2.93 1.82
C ALA A 57 2.61 -3.32 2.04
N ASP A 58 3.11 -3.14 3.26
CA ASP A 58 4.49 -3.48 3.63
C ASP A 58 4.54 -4.78 4.44
N VAL A 59 4.57 -5.91 3.73
CA VAL A 59 4.58 -7.24 4.36
C VAL A 59 5.93 -7.55 5.03
N LYS A 60 7.03 -6.95 4.55
CA LYS A 60 8.39 -7.25 5.02
C LYS A 60 8.97 -6.19 5.96
N GLY A 61 8.31 -5.04 6.09
CA GLY A 61 8.79 -3.88 6.85
C GLY A 61 9.89 -3.10 6.12
N ASP A 62 10.14 -3.37 4.84
CA ASP A 62 11.25 -2.78 4.08
C ASP A 62 10.87 -1.49 3.35
N LEU A 63 9.59 -1.08 3.35
CA LEU A 63 9.12 0.16 2.74
C LEU A 63 9.03 1.32 3.74
N THR A 64 8.83 1.03 5.03
CA THR A 64 8.67 2.05 6.09
C THR A 64 9.83 3.06 6.20
N GLY A 65 11.02 2.72 5.69
CA GLY A 65 12.20 3.59 5.69
C GLY A 65 12.00 4.96 5.03
N VAL A 66 11.04 5.10 4.11
CA VAL A 66 10.73 6.38 3.42
C VAL A 66 10.20 7.48 4.36
N ALA A 67 9.81 7.12 5.58
CA ALA A 67 9.39 8.07 6.61
C ALA A 67 10.55 8.94 7.14
N MET A 68 11.78 8.44 7.05
CA MET A 68 12.97 9.10 7.57
C MET A 68 13.84 9.61 6.43
N ALA A 69 14.55 10.71 6.68
CA ALA A 69 15.56 11.17 5.74
C ALA A 69 16.68 10.13 5.62
N GLY A 70 17.02 9.75 4.39
CA GLY A 70 18.07 8.77 4.13
C GLY A 70 19.42 9.21 4.67
N GLN A 71 20.18 8.28 5.26
CA GLN A 71 21.53 8.56 5.72
C GLN A 71 22.54 8.34 4.59
N SER A 72 23.47 9.28 4.45
CA SER A 72 24.58 9.11 3.51
C SER A 72 25.48 7.96 3.95
N SER A 73 25.82 7.07 3.03
CA SER A 73 26.79 5.98 3.23
C SER A 73 27.73 5.89 2.03
N GLU A 74 28.93 5.36 2.22
CA GLU A 74 29.90 5.18 1.13
C GLU A 74 29.30 4.37 -0.03
N LYS A 75 28.54 3.31 0.29
CA LYS A 75 27.84 2.48 -0.71
C LYS A 75 26.80 3.27 -1.50
N LEU A 76 26.05 4.15 -0.84
CA LEU A 76 25.06 5.01 -1.49
C LEU A 76 25.74 6.05 -2.39
N GLN A 77 26.77 6.73 -1.89
CA GLN A 77 27.53 7.72 -2.65
C GLN A 77 28.18 7.10 -3.90
N ALA A 78 28.81 5.94 -3.76
CA ALA A 78 29.38 5.19 -4.89
C ALA A 78 28.29 4.83 -5.92
N ARG A 79 27.10 4.43 -5.46
CA ARG A 79 25.98 4.15 -6.35
C ARG A 79 25.50 5.41 -7.08
N LEU A 80 25.29 6.52 -6.38
CA LEU A 80 24.87 7.80 -6.95
C LEU A 80 25.87 8.30 -8.00
N ALA A 81 27.17 8.24 -7.69
CA ALA A 81 28.24 8.56 -8.63
C ALA A 81 28.19 7.67 -9.88
N SER A 82 27.96 6.35 -9.71
CA SER A 82 27.89 5.40 -10.85
C SER A 82 26.74 5.68 -11.82
N ILE A 83 25.68 6.34 -11.36
CA ILE A 83 24.51 6.68 -12.18
C ILE A 83 24.46 8.17 -12.54
N GLY A 84 25.46 8.96 -12.15
CA GLY A 84 25.53 10.39 -12.44
C GLY A 84 24.57 11.28 -11.63
N VAL A 85 24.13 10.86 -10.44
CA VAL A 85 23.36 11.74 -9.53
C VAL A 85 24.34 12.55 -8.67
N ALA A 86 24.38 13.87 -8.86
CA ALA A 86 25.26 14.78 -8.12
C ALA A 86 24.51 15.64 -7.08
N ASP A 87 23.20 15.75 -7.20
CA ASP A 87 22.32 16.65 -6.43
C ASP A 87 21.45 15.90 -5.40
N TRP A 88 21.84 14.68 -5.03
CA TRP A 88 21.09 13.90 -4.05
C TRP A 88 21.11 14.59 -2.67
N GLN A 89 19.92 14.80 -2.12
CA GLN A 89 19.74 15.30 -0.77
C GLN A 89 18.83 14.35 0.01
N PRO A 90 19.15 14.07 1.29
CA PRO A 90 18.24 13.36 2.19
C PRO A 90 16.90 14.08 2.30
N GLN A 91 15.79 13.36 2.10
CA GLN A 91 14.44 13.90 2.21
C GLN A 91 13.59 12.94 3.03
N ARG A 92 12.70 13.50 3.87
CA ARG A 92 11.68 12.73 4.60
C ARG A 92 10.33 12.87 3.89
N ASN A 93 9.49 11.85 3.99
CA ASN A 93 8.12 11.90 3.47
C ASN A 93 7.10 11.88 4.61
N PRO A 94 5.93 12.52 4.45
CA PRO A 94 4.82 12.33 5.37
C PRO A 94 4.33 10.89 5.25
N VAL A 95 4.46 10.12 6.33
CA VAL A 95 4.08 8.71 6.38
C VAL A 95 3.19 8.48 7.59
N VAL A 96 2.11 7.74 7.38
CA VAL A 96 1.23 7.24 8.43
C VAL A 96 1.26 5.73 8.34
N LEU A 97 1.80 5.07 9.37
CA LEU A 97 1.83 3.61 9.43
C LEU A 97 0.48 3.10 9.91
N TRP A 98 -0.15 2.23 9.13
CA TRP A 98 -1.41 1.58 9.46
C TRP A 98 -1.11 0.16 9.94
N ASP A 99 -1.72 -0.21 11.07
CA ASP A 99 -1.52 -1.50 11.70
C ASP A 99 -2.86 -2.23 11.87
N ILE A 100 -2.92 -3.43 11.31
CA ILE A 100 -4.10 -4.31 11.36
C ILE A 100 -4.32 -4.81 12.79
N PHE A 101 -3.26 -4.99 13.57
CA PHE A 101 -3.32 -5.47 14.96
C PHE A 101 -3.35 -4.33 15.97
N ALA A 102 -3.24 -3.08 15.51
CA ALA A 102 -3.26 -1.87 16.34
C ALA A 102 -2.18 -1.84 17.45
N GLU A 103 -1.00 -2.44 17.21
CA GLU A 103 0.11 -2.49 18.17
C GLU A 103 1.13 -1.36 17.96
N LYS A 104 1.48 -1.08 16.70
CA LYS A 104 2.62 -0.24 16.32
C LYS A 104 2.27 0.92 15.40
N GLY A 105 1.00 1.05 15.00
CA GLY A 105 0.55 2.05 14.04
C GLY A 105 -0.90 2.45 14.26
N HIS A 106 -1.40 3.29 13.36
CA HIS A 106 -2.79 3.69 13.34
C HIS A 106 -3.68 2.47 13.09
N PRO A 107 -4.68 2.20 13.95
CA PRO A 107 -5.51 1.02 13.81
C PRO A 107 -6.29 1.08 12.50
N VAL A 108 -6.19 0.02 11.70
CA VAL A 108 -7.10 -0.17 10.57
C VAL A 108 -8.49 -0.47 11.14
N ARG A 109 -9.41 0.48 10.98
CA ARG A 109 -10.81 0.30 11.39
C ARG A 109 -11.60 -0.27 10.22
N ALA A 110 -11.92 -1.56 10.30
CA ALA A 110 -12.87 -2.21 9.41
C ALA A 110 -13.71 -3.18 10.24
N THR A 111 -15.03 -3.06 10.14
CA THR A 111 -16.00 -3.96 10.78
C THR A 111 -16.46 -5.05 9.81
N VAL A 112 -17.08 -6.10 10.33
CA VAL A 112 -17.75 -7.11 9.50
C VAL A 112 -18.85 -6.47 8.65
N SER A 113 -19.58 -5.51 9.21
CA SER A 113 -20.54 -4.69 8.48
C SER A 113 -19.91 -3.90 7.32
N ASP A 114 -18.73 -3.30 7.49
CA ASP A 114 -18.04 -2.53 6.43
C ASP A 114 -17.61 -3.41 5.25
N LEU A 115 -17.21 -4.67 5.52
CA LEU A 115 -16.85 -5.63 4.47
C LEU A 115 -18.07 -6.07 3.67
N GLY A 116 -19.20 -6.27 4.35
CA GLY A 116 -20.43 -6.76 3.75
C GLY A 116 -20.38 -8.23 3.33
N PRO A 117 -21.54 -8.83 3.00
CA PRO A 117 -21.66 -10.26 2.78
C PRO A 117 -20.93 -10.73 1.52
N LEU A 118 -20.87 -9.89 0.47
CA LEU A 118 -20.23 -10.24 -0.79
C LEU A 118 -18.71 -10.37 -0.68
N MET A 119 -18.05 -9.39 -0.05
CA MET A 119 -16.60 -9.40 0.11
C MET A 119 -16.19 -10.51 1.08
N LEU A 120 -16.91 -10.69 2.19
CA LEU A 120 -16.67 -11.77 3.13
C LEU A 120 -16.85 -13.16 2.50
N ALA A 121 -17.89 -13.36 1.68
CA ALA A 121 -18.08 -14.62 0.97
C ALA A 121 -16.89 -14.95 0.05
N ARG A 122 -16.35 -13.94 -0.66
CA ARG A 122 -15.16 -14.11 -1.51
C ARG A 122 -13.89 -14.38 -0.70
N LEU A 123 -13.67 -13.63 0.38
CA LEU A 123 -12.51 -13.80 1.25
C LEU A 123 -12.46 -15.18 1.92
N LEU A 124 -13.63 -15.68 2.34
CA LEU A 124 -13.78 -16.99 2.97
C LEU A 124 -13.96 -18.13 1.96
N ASN A 125 -13.97 -17.81 0.66
CA ASN A 125 -14.18 -18.76 -0.44
C ASN A 125 -15.44 -19.64 -0.22
N LEU A 126 -16.54 -19.00 0.15
CA LEU A 126 -17.80 -19.66 0.44
C LEU A 126 -18.45 -20.21 -0.84
N ASN A 127 -19.11 -21.35 -0.73
CA ASN A 127 -19.95 -21.87 -1.80
C ASN A 127 -21.26 -21.05 -1.92
N GLU A 128 -22.06 -21.34 -2.95
CA GLU A 128 -23.31 -20.60 -3.23
C GLU A 128 -24.29 -20.64 -2.06
N VAL A 129 -24.46 -21.82 -1.42
CA VAL A 129 -25.36 -21.99 -0.27
C VAL A 129 -24.88 -21.17 0.92
N GLN A 130 -23.60 -21.28 1.27
CA GLN A 130 -22.98 -20.53 2.38
C GLN A 130 -23.05 -19.01 2.13
N SER A 131 -22.84 -18.58 0.89
CA SER A 131 -22.96 -17.17 0.49
C SER A 131 -24.40 -16.69 0.63
N GLY A 132 -25.38 -17.51 0.24
CA GLY A 132 -26.81 -17.21 0.43
C GLY A 132 -27.19 -17.08 1.89
N VAL A 133 -26.71 -17.98 2.76
CA VAL A 133 -26.91 -17.88 4.21
C VAL A 133 -26.28 -16.60 4.77
N LEU A 134 -25.05 -16.27 4.35
CA LEU A 134 -24.37 -15.05 4.79
C LEU A 134 -25.14 -13.79 4.40
N GLN A 135 -25.70 -13.74 3.18
CA GLN A 135 -26.57 -12.63 2.74
C GLN A 135 -27.80 -12.47 3.62
N ILE A 136 -28.46 -13.57 3.99
CA ILE A 136 -29.62 -13.54 4.88
C ILE A 136 -29.24 -13.03 6.27
N ILE A 137 -28.11 -13.48 6.82
CA ILE A 137 -27.63 -13.01 8.13
C ILE A 137 -27.42 -11.49 8.13
N PHE A 138 -26.73 -10.97 7.12
CA PHE A 138 -26.52 -9.52 6.98
C PHE A 138 -27.85 -8.76 6.82
N ARG A 139 -28.79 -9.32 6.04
CA ARG A 139 -30.12 -8.73 5.88
C ARG A 139 -30.88 -8.63 7.21
N ILE A 140 -30.86 -9.69 8.01
CA ILE A 140 -31.50 -9.71 9.33
C ILE A 140 -30.83 -8.69 10.26
N ALA A 141 -29.50 -8.61 10.25
CA ALA A 141 -28.75 -7.65 11.06
C ALA A 141 -29.13 -6.21 10.69
N ASP A 142 -29.19 -5.88 9.40
CA ASP A 142 -29.60 -4.56 8.90
C ASP A 142 -31.05 -4.23 9.29
N ASP A 143 -31.98 -5.17 9.09
CA ASP A 143 -33.41 -4.97 9.41
C ASP A 143 -33.63 -4.76 10.93
N GLN A 144 -32.74 -5.28 11.78
CA GLN A 144 -32.78 -5.12 13.24
C GLN A 144 -31.88 -4.01 13.78
N GLY A 145 -31.13 -3.31 12.91
CA GLY A 145 -30.17 -2.28 13.33
C GLY A 145 -28.98 -2.82 14.12
N LEU A 146 -28.61 -4.09 13.91
CA LEU A 146 -27.48 -4.75 14.54
C LEU A 146 -26.21 -4.51 13.71
N LEU A 147 -25.26 -3.75 14.25
CA LEU A 147 -23.93 -3.59 13.68
C LEU A 147 -23.08 -4.81 14.01
N LEU A 148 -22.60 -5.53 12.98
CA LEU A 148 -21.68 -6.64 13.12
C LEU A 148 -20.26 -6.06 13.15
N LEU A 149 -19.70 -5.91 14.35
CA LEU A 149 -18.39 -5.28 14.53
C LEU A 149 -17.27 -6.28 14.28
N ASP A 150 -17.42 -7.50 14.79
CA ASP A 150 -16.42 -8.55 14.69
C ASP A 150 -17.02 -9.94 14.33
N PHE A 151 -16.16 -10.95 14.25
CA PHE A 151 -16.59 -12.32 13.95
C PHE A 151 -17.38 -12.99 15.07
N LYS A 152 -17.34 -12.48 16.31
CA LYS A 152 -18.16 -12.98 17.40
C LYS A 152 -19.62 -12.57 17.19
N ASP A 153 -19.84 -11.33 16.76
CA ASP A 153 -21.18 -10.84 16.39
C ASP A 153 -21.75 -11.65 15.22
N LEU A 154 -20.95 -11.85 14.16
CA LEU A 154 -21.37 -12.68 13.03
C LEU A 154 -21.70 -14.12 13.44
N ARG A 155 -20.91 -14.71 14.34
CA ARG A 155 -21.15 -16.06 14.84
C ARG A 155 -22.40 -16.13 15.71
N ALA A 156 -22.71 -15.10 16.48
CA ALA A 156 -23.93 -15.05 17.28
C ALA A 156 -25.20 -15.09 16.42
N MET A 157 -25.15 -14.56 15.20
CA MET A 157 -26.26 -14.63 14.23
C MET A 157 -26.46 -16.02 13.60
N THR A 158 -25.49 -16.93 13.74
CA THR A 158 -25.52 -18.28 13.14
C THR A 158 -25.96 -19.38 14.12
N GLN A 159 -26.16 -19.05 15.40
CA GLN A 159 -26.54 -19.98 16.47
C GLN A 159 -28.00 -19.77 16.85
#